data_AF-A0A8T0MD06-F1
#
_entry.id   AF-A0A8T0MD06-F1
#
_cell.length_a   1.000
_cell.length_b   1.000
_cell.length_c   1.000
_cell.angle_alpha   90.00
_cell.angle_beta   90.00
_cell.angle_gamma   90.00
#
_symmetry.space_group_name_H-M   'P 1'
#
loop_
_entity.id
_entity.type
_entity.pdbx_description
1 polymer ?
#
loop_
_entity_poly.entity_id
_entity_poly.type
_entity_poly.pdbx_seq_one_letter_code
_entity_poly.pdbx_strand_id
1 'polypeptide(L)'
;MTARSCLKDSHFRQNKRKKDEHCMVASIIAALEPSKSRRGGSAPGHKFKRHNREAAFAQIMMDYFVDNPLYSEEDFRRRWGNTLSMFRTEEAIL
;
A
#
# COMPACT_ATOMS: atom_id res chain seq x y z
N MET A 1 -19.55 -43.44 32.43
CA MET A 1 -18.28 -42.70 32.21
C MET A 1 -17.75 -43.10 30.84
N THR A 2 -18.00 -42.29 29.81
CA THR A 2 -17.86 -42.71 28.40
C THR A 2 -16.47 -42.42 27.87
N ALA A 3 -15.72 -43.48 27.54
CA ALA A 3 -14.35 -43.47 27.01
C ALA A 3 -14.13 -42.69 25.69
N ARG A 4 -15.21 -42.13 25.10
CA ARG A 4 -15.17 -41.34 23.85
C ARG A 4 -14.78 -39.88 24.05
N SER A 5 -14.92 -39.32 25.25
CA SER A 5 -14.56 -37.92 25.55
C SER A 5 -13.04 -37.75 25.65
N CYS A 6 -12.37 -38.67 26.33
CA CYS A 6 -10.93 -38.66 26.54
C CYS A 6 -10.08 -38.85 25.26
N LEU A 7 -10.59 -39.53 24.23
CA LEU A 7 -9.92 -39.64 22.92
C LEU A 7 -9.90 -38.31 22.13
N LYS A 8 -10.94 -37.48 22.28
CA LYS A 8 -11.00 -36.17 21.60
C LYS A 8 -10.06 -35.17 22.26
N ASP A 9 -9.97 -35.21 23.59
CA ASP A 9 -9.04 -34.37 24.36
C ASP A 9 -7.58 -34.73 24.11
N SER A 10 -7.27 -36.03 23.97
CA SER A 10 -5.91 -36.48 23.63
C SER A 10 -5.51 -36.09 22.21
N HIS A 11 -6.39 -36.25 21.22
CA HIS A 11 -6.15 -35.79 19.85
C HIS A 11 -5.99 -34.26 19.75
N PHE A 12 -6.84 -33.49 20.43
CA PHE A 12 -6.71 -32.03 20.49
C PHE A 12 -5.38 -31.59 21.13
N ARG A 13 -4.98 -32.22 22.25
CA ARG A 13 -3.69 -31.97 22.90
C ARG A 13 -2.51 -32.39 22.02
N GLN A 14 -2.58 -33.50 21.31
CA GLN A 14 -1.54 -33.93 20.39
C GLN A 14 -1.43 -33.01 19.16
N ASN A 15 -2.55 -32.54 18.62
CA ASN A 15 -2.55 -31.60 17.49
C ASN A 15 -2.00 -30.23 17.88
N LYS A 16 -2.29 -29.75 19.10
CA LYS A 16 -1.69 -28.53 19.65
C LYS A 16 -0.17 -28.68 19.82
N ARG A 17 0.28 -29.78 20.44
CA ARG A 17 1.72 -30.08 20.61
C ARG A 17 2.47 -30.14 19.29
N LYS A 18 1.93 -30.84 18.28
CA LYS A 18 2.53 -30.90 16.93
C LYS A 18 2.61 -29.51 16.29
N LYS A 19 1.57 -28.68 16.43
CA LYS A 19 1.57 -27.30 15.93
C LYS A 19 2.66 -26.46 16.61
N ASP A 20 2.81 -26.59 17.92
CA ASP A 20 3.82 -25.88 18.70
C ASP A 20 5.25 -26.30 18.28
N GLU A 21 5.48 -27.60 18.06
CA GLU A 21 6.75 -28.13 17.52
C GLU A 21 7.08 -27.58 16.13
N HIS A 22 6.09 -27.57 15.22
CA HIS A 22 6.25 -26.98 13.90
C HIS A 22 6.54 -25.47 13.97
N CYS A 23 5.91 -24.74 14.90
CA CYS A 23 6.18 -23.31 15.12
C CYS A 23 7.60 -23.06 15.64
N MET A 24 8.12 -23.91 16.53
CA MET A 24 9.48 -23.82 17.04
C MET A 24 10.51 -24.07 15.93
N VAL A 25 10.31 -25.12 15.13
CA VAL A 25 11.17 -25.44 13.98
C VAL A 25 11.16 -24.32 12.94
N ALA A 26 9.98 -23.78 12.61
CA ALA A 26 9.86 -22.65 11.68
C ALA A 26 10.59 -21.39 12.19
N SER A 27 10.54 -21.13 13.50
CA SER A 27 11.23 -19.98 14.11
C SER A 27 12.75 -20.09 14.04
N ILE A 28 13.28 -21.31 14.24
CA ILE A 28 14.71 -21.60 14.10
C ILE A 28 15.15 -21.43 12.64
N ILE A 29 14.39 -21.95 11.68
CA ILE A 29 14.68 -21.79 10.25
C ILE A 29 14.67 -20.30 9.86
N ALA A 30 13.67 -19.54 10.30
CA ALA A 30 13.57 -18.10 10.02
C ALA A 30 14.73 -17.29 10.64
N ALA A 31 15.26 -17.71 11.79
CA ALA A 31 16.41 -17.07 12.43
C ALA A 31 17.76 -17.44 11.78
N LEU A 32 17.84 -18.62 11.17
CA LEU A 32 19.03 -19.09 10.44
C LEU A 32 19.05 -18.62 8.98
N GLU A 33 17.89 -18.27 8.41
CA GLU A 33 17.84 -17.66 7.09
C GLU A 33 18.62 -16.34 7.09
N PRO A 34 19.58 -16.12 6.17
CA PRO A 34 20.28 -14.85 6.06
C PRO A 34 19.26 -13.75 5.87
N SER A 35 19.30 -12.74 6.74
CA SER A 35 18.30 -11.68 6.78
C SER A 35 18.15 -11.05 5.39
N LYS A 36 17.03 -11.32 4.72
CA LYS A 36 16.64 -10.59 3.52
C LYS A 36 16.65 -9.12 3.92
N SER A 37 17.45 -8.30 3.24
CA SER A 37 17.58 -6.88 3.59
C SER A 37 16.17 -6.30 3.72
N ARG A 38 15.88 -5.68 4.87
CA ARG A 38 14.58 -5.10 5.14
C ARG A 38 14.33 -4.03 4.09
N ARG A 39 13.53 -4.35 3.06
CA ARG A 39 13.28 -3.45 1.94
C ARG A 39 12.72 -2.13 2.49
N GLY A 40 13.47 -1.05 2.26
CA GLY A 40 13.02 0.35 2.32
C GLY A 40 12.29 0.76 3.59
N GLY A 41 13.03 1.07 4.66
CA GLY A 41 12.53 1.95 5.72
C GLY A 41 12.74 3.42 5.34
N SER A 42 11.98 4.33 5.96
CA SER A 42 12.24 5.78 5.83
C SER A 42 13.68 6.07 6.26
N ALA A 43 14.45 6.68 5.36
CA ALA A 43 15.83 7.05 5.65
C ALA A 43 15.84 8.13 6.73
N PRO A 44 16.69 8.02 7.77
CA PRO A 44 16.87 9.10 8.75
C PRO A 44 17.22 10.41 8.02
N GLY A 45 16.50 11.48 8.33
CA GLY A 45 16.67 12.78 7.65
C GLY A 45 15.76 13.01 6.43
N HIS A 46 14.95 12.03 6.03
CA HIS A 46 13.88 12.28 5.07
C HIS A 46 12.80 13.18 5.69
N LYS A 47 12.69 14.42 5.19
CA LYS A 47 11.67 15.38 5.62
C LYS A 47 10.56 15.46 4.58
N PHE A 48 9.33 15.37 5.06
CA PHE A 48 8.15 15.64 4.25
C PHE A 48 8.14 17.13 3.83
N LYS A 49 8.03 17.39 2.53
CA LYS A 49 7.80 18.74 2.00
C LYS A 49 6.32 18.92 1.74
N ARG A 50 5.69 19.92 2.36
CA ARG A 50 4.32 20.30 2.02
C ARG A 50 4.30 20.89 0.63
N HIS A 51 3.63 20.22 -0.30
CA HIS A 51 3.30 20.79 -1.60
C HIS A 51 2.08 21.68 -1.45
N ASN A 52 2.14 22.89 -2.02
CA ASN A 52 0.97 23.76 -2.09
C ASN A 52 0.04 23.27 -3.22
N ARG A 53 -0.96 22.48 -2.83
CA ARG A 53 -1.91 21.87 -3.76
C ARG A 53 -2.77 22.92 -4.47
N GLU A 54 -3.17 23.97 -3.76
CA GLU A 54 -3.99 25.05 -4.32
C GLU A 54 -3.23 25.83 -5.38
N ALA A 55 -1.96 26.17 -5.12
CA ALA A 55 -1.12 26.85 -6.11
C ALA A 55 -0.87 25.98 -7.35
N ALA A 56 -0.62 24.68 -7.16
CA ALA A 56 -0.46 23.75 -8.26
C ALA A 56 -1.74 23.62 -9.10
N PHE A 57 -2.91 23.58 -8.46
CA PHE A 57 -4.19 23.54 -9.14
C PHE A 57 -4.46 24.83 -9.92
N ALA A 58 -4.26 25.99 -9.31
CA ALA A 58 -4.40 27.28 -9.99
C ALA A 58 -3.52 27.38 -11.23
N GLN A 59 -2.28 26.89 -11.15
CA GLN A 59 -1.37 26.84 -12.29
C GLN A 59 -1.90 25.94 -13.41
N ILE A 60 -2.44 24.75 -13.09
CA ILE A 60 -3.06 23.85 -14.08
C ILE A 60 -4.25 24.54 -14.76
N MET A 61 -5.09 25.26 -14.00
CA MET A 61 -6.23 26.00 -14.56
C MET A 61 -5.78 27.11 -15.53
N MET A 62 -4.72 27.84 -15.17
CA MET A 62 -4.14 28.87 -16.04
C MET A 62 -3.49 28.30 -17.30
N ASP A 63 -2.81 27.17 -17.18
CA ASP A 63 -2.02 26.60 -18.27
C ASP A 63 -2.89 25.93 -19.34
N TYR A 64 -4.02 25.32 -18.96
CA TYR A 64 -4.80 24.42 -19.82
C TYR A 64 -6.28 24.76 -19.99
N PHE A 65 -6.88 25.54 -19.09
CA PHE A 65 -8.34 25.77 -19.07
C PHE A 65 -8.75 27.21 -19.37
N VAL A 66 -7.81 28.06 -19.76
CA VAL A 66 -8.07 29.43 -20.26
C VAL A 66 -8.40 29.42 -21.75
N ASP A 67 -9.03 30.48 -22.26
CA ASP A 67 -9.49 30.56 -23.66
C ASP A 67 -8.35 30.42 -24.70
N ASN A 68 -7.14 30.85 -24.34
CA ASN A 68 -5.93 30.66 -25.14
C ASN A 68 -4.86 29.96 -24.28
N PRO A 69 -4.92 28.63 -24.14
CA PRO A 69 -4.06 27.90 -23.22
C PRO A 69 -2.61 27.92 -23.69
N LEU A 70 -1.68 27.93 -22.73
CA LEU A 70 -0.25 27.88 -23.01
C LEU A 70 0.17 26.54 -23.62
N TYR A 71 -0.54 25.47 -23.25
CA TYR A 71 -0.27 24.10 -23.68
C TYR A 71 -1.50 23.47 -24.31
N SER A 72 -1.25 22.59 -25.28
CA SER A 72 -2.30 21.87 -25.98
C SER A 72 -2.94 20.77 -25.10
N GLU A 73 -4.11 20.29 -25.49
CA GLU A 73 -4.71 19.10 -24.87
C GLU A 73 -3.81 17.86 -24.98
N GLU A 74 -3.04 17.74 -26.05
CA GLU A 74 -2.10 16.63 -26.23
C GLU A 74 -0.98 16.68 -25.17
N ASP A 75 -0.49 17.87 -24.83
CA ASP A 75 0.49 18.05 -23.75
C ASP A 75 -0.09 17.66 -22.39
N PHE A 76 -1.37 17.98 -22.15
CA PHE A 76 -2.07 17.56 -20.94
C PHE A 76 -2.16 16.03 -20.85
N ARG A 77 -2.58 15.37 -21.94
CA ARG A 77 -2.63 13.91 -22.02
C ARG A 77 -1.26 13.28 -21.81
N ARG A 78 -0.19 13.86 -22.34
CA ARG A 78 1.17 13.36 -22.16
C ARG A 78 1.65 13.49 -20.71
N ARG A 79 1.26 14.56 -20.01
CA ARG A 79 1.70 14.83 -18.63
C ARG A 79 0.92 14.06 -17.58
N TRP A 80 -0.41 13.92 -17.74
CA TRP A 80 -1.28 13.30 -16.72
C TRP A 80 -1.96 12.00 -17.18
N GLY A 81 -1.85 11.63 -18.45
CA GLY A 81 -2.46 10.41 -19.00
C GLY A 81 -3.97 10.48 -19.23
N ASN A 82 -4.60 11.62 -18.93
CA ASN A 82 -6.06 11.82 -18.99
C ASN A 82 -6.42 12.95 -19.97
N THR A 83 -7.68 13.01 -20.40
CA THR A 83 -8.20 14.13 -21.21
C THR A 83 -8.61 15.32 -20.33
N LEU A 84 -8.61 16.53 -20.90
CA LEU A 84 -9.00 17.75 -20.18
C LEU A 84 -10.47 17.68 -19.70
N SER A 85 -11.33 17.06 -20.50
CA SER A 85 -12.76 16.87 -20.17
C SER A 85 -12.97 16.03 -18.92
N MET A 86 -12.17 14.98 -18.75
CA MET A 86 -12.26 14.07 -17.61
C MET A 86 -11.70 14.71 -16.34
N PHE A 87 -10.66 15.55 -16.47
CA PHE A 87 -10.10 16.30 -15.36
C PHE A 87 -11.05 17.40 -14.84
N ARG A 88 -11.84 18.02 -15.72
CA ARG A 88 -12.84 19.03 -15.36
C ARG A 88 -14.00 18.45 -14.53
N THR A 89 -14.36 17.18 -14.72
CA THR A 89 -15.52 16.56 -14.06
C THR A 89 -15.28 16.12 -12.60
N GLU A 90 -14.03 16.09 -12.12
CA GLU A 90 -13.73 15.68 -10.74
C GLU A 90 -13.96 16.78 -9.69
N GLU A 91 -14.21 18.02 -10.11
CA GLU A 91 -14.45 19.18 -9.23
C GLU A 91 -15.93 19.39 -8.84
N ALA A 92 -16.82 18.41 -9.09
CA ALA A 92 -18.23 18.49 -8.70
C ALA A 92 -18.58 17.81 -7.35
N ILE A 93 -17.59 17.30 -6.60
CA ILE A 93 -17.80 16.57 -5.34
C ILE A 93 -16.89 17.09 -4.19
N LEU A 94 -16.60 18.38 -4.17
CA LEU A 94 -16.11 19.09 -2.98
C LEU A 94 -16.89 20.40 -2.80
#